data_AF-A0A8J4DY18-F1
#
_entry.id   AF-A0A8J4DY18-F1
#
_cell.length_a   1.000
_cell.length_b   1.000
_cell.length_c   1.000
_cell.angle_alpha   90.00
_cell.angle_beta   90.00
_cell.angle_gamma   90.00
#
_symmetry.space_group_name_H-M   'P 1'
#
loop_
_entity.id
_entity.type
_entity.pdbx_description
1 polymer ?
#
loop_
_entity_poly.entity_id
_entity_poly.type
_entity_poly.pdbx_seq_one_letter_code
_entity_poly.pdbx_strand_id
1 'polypeptide(L)'
;MKRLLAVALGILTAIGGFVDIGDIVANAESGARFGISHAWVLVVGVVGICVYAEMCGRVSAVSNRPVFDLVRERLGPRVALANLGGALLVTVLTLGAEIGGVGLALQLATSVHYLLWVPVVAFVLWVALWRVKFSVLENVFGLVGLTLIVFLIAAFRLDADSGALWHQATHPGPGAGEDWGTY
;
A
#
# COMPACT_ATOMS: atom_id res chain seq x y z
N MET A 1 8.87 4.92 -28.36
CA MET A 1 9.79 4.70 -27.21
C MET A 1 9.37 5.49 -25.97
N LYS A 2 9.21 6.82 -26.01
CA LYS A 2 8.86 7.63 -24.81
C LYS A 2 7.53 7.23 -24.12
N ARG A 3 6.50 6.84 -24.88
CA ARG A 3 5.21 6.40 -24.31
C ARG A 3 5.27 5.05 -23.60
N LEU A 4 6.03 4.09 -24.15
CA LEU A 4 6.24 2.77 -23.52
C LEU A 4 7.00 2.90 -22.20
N LEU A 5 8.03 3.75 -22.16
CA LEU A 5 8.76 4.05 -20.92
C LEU A 5 7.87 4.75 -19.89
N ALA A 6 7.01 5.69 -20.29
CA ALA A 6 6.07 6.34 -19.38
C ALA A 6 5.04 5.36 -18.79
N VAL A 7 4.53 4.42 -19.62
CA VAL A 7 3.61 3.37 -19.15
C VAL A 7 4.33 2.41 -18.20
N ALA A 8 5.53 1.96 -18.55
CA ALA A 8 6.33 1.08 -17.69
C ALA A 8 6.66 1.74 -16.34
N LEU A 9 7.03 3.03 -16.37
CA LEU A 9 7.31 3.80 -15.17
C LEU A 9 6.04 4.02 -14.33
N GLY A 10 4.88 4.22 -14.97
CA GLY A 10 3.58 4.28 -14.29
C GLY A 10 3.16 2.97 -13.62
N ILE A 11 3.50 1.82 -14.20
CA ILE A 11 3.29 0.51 -13.57
C ILE A 11 4.25 0.32 -12.39
N LEU A 12 5.51 0.71 -12.56
CA LEU A 12 6.54 0.68 -11.52
C LEU A 12 6.17 1.54 -10.30
N THR A 13 5.69 2.76 -10.56
CA THR A 13 5.22 3.67 -9.51
C THR A 13 3.97 3.16 -8.84
N ALA A 14 3.08 2.50 -9.58
CA ALA A 14 1.94 1.81 -8.97
C ALA A 14 2.41 0.71 -8.00
N ILE A 15 3.38 -0.12 -8.37
CA ILE A 15 3.90 -1.17 -7.47
C ILE A 15 4.44 -0.57 -6.17
N GLY A 16 5.26 0.47 -6.24
CA GLY A 16 5.81 1.15 -5.05
C GLY A 16 4.79 2.00 -4.28
N GLY A 17 3.70 2.41 -4.91
CA GLY A 17 2.67 3.28 -4.31
C GLY A 17 1.46 2.54 -3.74
N PHE A 18 1.22 1.29 -4.14
CA PHE A 18 0.11 0.48 -3.64
C PHE A 18 0.47 -0.45 -2.49
N VAL A 19 1.74 -0.84 -2.35
CA VAL A 19 2.19 -1.69 -1.24
C VAL A 19 2.78 -0.79 -0.16
N ASP A 20 1.98 -0.52 0.86
CA ASP A 20 2.38 0.30 1.99
C ASP A 20 2.81 -0.58 3.19
N ILE A 21 3.36 0.03 4.24
CA ILE A 21 3.76 -0.74 5.43
C ILE A 21 2.56 -1.40 6.13
N GLY A 22 1.38 -0.77 6.06
CA GLY A 22 0.15 -1.30 6.63
C GLY A 22 -0.21 -2.63 6.00
N ASP A 23 -0.12 -2.72 4.67
CA ASP A 23 -0.31 -3.95 3.93
C ASP A 23 0.73 -5.00 4.32
N ILE A 24 2.00 -4.64 4.41
CA ILE A 24 3.06 -5.60 4.78
C ILE A 24 2.80 -6.18 6.17
N VAL A 25 2.46 -5.35 7.16
CA VAL A 25 2.20 -5.79 8.53
C VAL A 25 0.93 -6.62 8.61
N ALA A 26 -0.17 -6.16 8.01
CA ALA A 26 -1.45 -6.88 8.04
C ALA A 26 -1.36 -8.24 7.37
N ASN A 27 -0.67 -8.32 6.21
CA ASN A 27 -0.45 -9.58 5.51
C ASN A 27 0.51 -10.50 6.25
N ALA A 28 1.55 -9.96 6.90
CA ALA A 28 2.48 -10.76 7.69
C ALA A 28 1.80 -11.36 8.94
N GLU A 29 1.02 -10.57 9.67
CA GLU A 29 0.26 -11.02 10.84
C GLU A 29 -0.81 -12.05 10.45
N SER A 30 -1.57 -11.77 9.40
CA SER A 30 -2.58 -12.70 8.88
C SER A 30 -1.94 -13.99 8.37
N GLY A 31 -0.83 -13.89 7.64
CA GLY A 31 -0.08 -15.05 7.16
C GLY A 31 0.52 -15.89 8.29
N ALA A 32 0.99 -15.27 9.36
CA ALA A 32 1.52 -15.96 10.54
C ALA A 32 0.43 -16.74 11.30
N ARG A 33 -0.80 -16.19 11.37
CA ARG A 33 -1.93 -16.83 12.06
C ARG A 33 -2.67 -17.86 11.20
N PHE A 34 -2.97 -17.51 9.96
CA PHE A 34 -3.88 -18.26 9.10
C PHE A 34 -3.20 -18.96 7.92
N GLY A 35 -1.89 -18.80 7.74
CA GLY A 35 -1.20 -19.24 6.54
C GLY A 35 -1.74 -18.51 5.31
N ILE A 36 -1.91 -19.21 4.19
CA ILE A 36 -2.44 -18.60 2.95
C ILE A 36 -3.92 -18.91 2.68
N SER A 37 -4.64 -19.40 3.68
CA SER A 37 -6.08 -19.71 3.57
C SER A 37 -6.94 -18.48 3.27
N HIS A 38 -6.48 -17.29 3.67
CA HIS A 38 -7.16 -16.00 3.46
C HIS A 38 -6.65 -15.24 2.23
N ALA A 39 -5.76 -15.83 1.43
CA ALA A 39 -5.17 -15.17 0.25
C ALA A 39 -6.22 -14.73 -0.79
N TRP A 40 -7.37 -15.40 -0.85
CA TRP A 40 -8.47 -15.01 -1.75
C TRP A 40 -9.04 -13.62 -1.44
N VAL A 41 -8.99 -13.18 -0.17
CA VAL A 41 -9.45 -11.85 0.25
C VAL A 41 -8.63 -10.76 -0.43
N LEU A 42 -7.32 -10.97 -0.58
CA LEU A 42 -6.44 -10.06 -1.31
C LEU A 42 -6.83 -9.97 -2.78
N VAL A 43 -7.14 -11.11 -3.42
CA VAL A 43 -7.58 -11.12 -4.82
C VAL A 43 -8.85 -10.30 -5.00
N VAL A 44 -9.84 -10.48 -4.12
CA VAL A 44 -11.08 -9.70 -4.15
C VAL A 44 -10.82 -8.22 -3.91
N GLY A 45 -9.95 -7.88 -2.94
CA GLY A 45 -9.54 -6.51 -2.66
C GLY A 45 -8.87 -5.84 -3.86
N VAL A 46 -7.94 -6.55 -4.52
CA VAL A 46 -7.24 -6.08 -5.73
C VAL A 46 -8.23 -5.84 -6.88
N VAL A 47 -9.19 -6.74 -7.09
CA VAL A 47 -10.23 -6.52 -8.11
C VAL A 47 -11.06 -5.28 -7.77
N GLY A 48 -11.47 -5.14 -6.50
CA GLY A 48 -12.24 -3.99 -6.02
C GLY A 48 -11.51 -2.67 -6.24
N ILE A 49 -10.23 -2.58 -5.85
CA ILE A 49 -9.45 -1.35 -6.01
C ILE A 49 -9.14 -1.04 -7.48
N CYS A 50 -8.92 -2.06 -8.32
CA CYS A 50 -8.74 -1.87 -9.76
C CYS A 50 -10.00 -1.28 -10.42
N VAL A 51 -11.18 -1.81 -10.10
CA VAL A 51 -12.46 -1.28 -10.60
C VAL A 51 -12.66 0.15 -10.10
N TYR A 52 -12.43 0.41 -8.81
CA TYR A 52 -12.58 1.74 -8.23
C TYR A 52 -11.60 2.76 -8.85
N ALA A 53 -10.33 2.39 -9.02
CA ALA A 53 -9.32 3.24 -9.64
C ALA A 53 -9.65 3.56 -11.10
N GLU A 54 -10.18 2.60 -11.85
CA GLU A 54 -10.65 2.82 -13.22
C GLU A 54 -11.83 3.81 -13.26
N MET A 55 -12.80 3.65 -12.37
CA MET A 55 -13.94 4.57 -12.26
C MET A 55 -13.48 6.00 -11.95
N CYS A 56 -12.62 6.18 -10.93
CA CYS A 56 -12.07 7.47 -10.57
C CYS A 56 -11.24 8.07 -11.72
N GLY A 57 -10.41 7.25 -12.37
CA GLY A 57 -9.60 7.65 -13.51
C GLY A 57 -10.44 8.16 -14.69
N ARG A 58 -11.52 7.46 -15.05
CA ARG A 58 -12.46 7.93 -16.09
C ARG A 58 -13.10 9.26 -15.72
N VAL A 59 -13.56 9.41 -14.48
CA VAL A 59 -14.20 10.65 -14.01
C VAL A 59 -13.23 11.82 -14.16
N SER A 60 -11.98 11.67 -13.71
CA SER A 60 -10.96 12.72 -13.83
C SER A 60 -10.54 12.97 -15.28
N ALA A 61 -10.42 11.94 -16.12
CA ALA A 61 -10.06 12.09 -17.53
C ALA A 61 -11.14 12.83 -18.36
N VAL A 62 -12.43 12.56 -18.10
CA VAL A 62 -13.53 13.20 -18.82
C VAL A 62 -13.81 14.60 -18.29
N SER A 63 -13.80 14.79 -16.97
CA SER A 63 -14.11 16.09 -16.37
C SER A 63 -12.93 17.07 -16.42
N ASN A 64 -11.70 16.60 -16.63
CA ASN A 64 -10.45 17.36 -16.45
C ASN A 64 -10.35 18.02 -15.07
N ARG A 65 -11.05 17.47 -14.06
CA ARG A 65 -11.11 18.01 -12.70
C ARG A 65 -10.92 16.90 -11.67
N PRO A 66 -10.41 17.23 -10.47
CA PRO A 66 -10.36 16.28 -9.38
C PRO A 66 -11.77 15.81 -8.99
N VAL A 67 -11.90 14.55 -8.58
CA VAL A 67 -13.17 13.99 -8.10
C VAL A 67 -13.77 14.83 -6.96
N PHE A 68 -12.91 15.43 -6.14
CA PHE A 68 -13.30 16.33 -5.05
C PHE A 68 -14.15 17.54 -5.52
N ASP A 69 -13.78 18.16 -6.64
CA ASP A 69 -14.50 19.32 -7.17
C ASP A 69 -15.93 18.92 -7.58
N LEU A 70 -16.08 17.75 -8.19
CA LEU A 70 -17.38 17.22 -8.59
C LEU A 70 -18.25 16.89 -7.38
N VAL A 71 -17.67 16.33 -6.31
CA VAL A 71 -18.38 16.08 -5.04
C VAL A 71 -18.90 17.40 -4.46
N ARG A 72 -18.06 18.44 -4.45
CA ARG A 72 -18.44 19.76 -3.95
C ARG A 72 -19.54 20.42 -4.77
N GLU A 73 -19.51 20.30 -6.09
CA GLU A 73 -20.51 20.91 -6.98
C GLU A 73 -21.84 20.15 -6.97
N ARG A 74 -21.82 18.82 -6.94
CA ARG A 74 -23.02 17.97 -7.07
C ARG A 74 -23.71 17.71 -5.73
N LEU A 75 -22.94 17.52 -4.66
CA LEU A 75 -23.45 17.11 -3.33
C LEU A 75 -23.40 18.24 -2.30
N GLY A 76 -22.84 19.39 -2.70
CA GLY A 76 -22.77 20.59 -1.88
C GLY A 76 -21.59 20.61 -0.90
N PRO A 77 -21.38 21.77 -0.24
CA PRO A 77 -20.18 22.03 0.55
C PRO A 77 -20.05 21.18 1.83
N ARG A 78 -21.17 20.79 2.45
CA ARG A 78 -21.15 19.99 3.69
C ARG A 78 -20.62 18.57 3.44
N VAL A 79 -21.08 17.93 2.38
CA VAL A 79 -20.62 16.59 1.99
C VAL A 79 -19.17 16.64 1.53
N ALA A 80 -18.77 17.68 0.79
CA ALA A 80 -17.38 17.88 0.42
C ALA A 80 -16.45 18.07 1.63
N LEU A 81 -16.88 18.81 2.65
CA LEU A 81 -16.10 18.96 3.89
C LEU A 81 -15.95 17.63 4.64
N ALA A 82 -17.02 16.83 4.72
CA ALA A 82 -16.93 15.49 5.32
C ALA A 82 -15.96 14.59 4.53
N ASN A 83 -16.03 14.61 3.20
CA ASN A 83 -15.12 13.87 2.34
C ASN A 83 -13.66 14.33 2.49
N LEU A 84 -13.42 15.65 2.54
CA LEU A 84 -12.09 16.21 2.77
C LEU A 84 -11.53 15.80 4.14
N GLY A 85 -12.36 15.87 5.18
CA GLY A 85 -11.98 15.46 6.53
C GLY A 85 -11.62 13.98 6.61
N GLY A 86 -12.43 13.11 6.00
CA GLY A 86 -12.15 11.68 5.91
C GLY A 86 -10.86 11.38 5.14
N ALA A 87 -10.68 12.00 3.97
CA ALA A 87 -9.48 11.83 3.16
C ALA A 87 -8.21 12.30 3.89
N LEU A 88 -8.29 13.44 4.59
CA LEU A 88 -7.17 13.95 5.39
C LEU A 88 -6.85 13.01 6.55
N LEU A 89 -7.86 12.51 7.26
CA LEU A 89 -7.69 11.58 8.37
C LEU A 89 -6.96 10.31 7.90
N VAL A 90 -7.44 9.69 6.82
CA VAL A 90 -6.80 8.48 6.24
C VAL A 90 -5.36 8.79 5.84
N THR A 91 -5.13 9.92 5.17
CA THR A 91 -3.77 10.31 4.74
C THR A 91 -2.82 10.52 5.93
N VAL A 92 -3.28 11.12 7.02
CA VAL A 92 -2.48 11.31 8.25
C VAL A 92 -2.19 9.97 8.92
N LEU A 93 -3.16 9.05 8.96
CA LEU A 93 -2.95 7.70 9.51
C LEU A 93 -1.93 6.92 8.67
N THR A 94 -2.06 6.94 7.34
CA THR A 94 -1.10 6.29 6.43
C THR A 94 0.29 6.91 6.57
N LEU A 95 0.41 8.23 6.62
CA LEU A 95 1.70 8.90 6.84
C LEU A 95 2.34 8.48 8.18
N GLY A 96 1.53 8.40 9.24
CA GLY A 96 1.99 7.93 10.55
C GLY A 96 2.49 6.49 10.51
N ALA A 97 1.75 5.61 9.84
CA ALA A 97 2.14 4.22 9.63
C ALA A 97 3.47 4.14 8.88
N GLU A 98 3.62 4.85 7.76
CA GLU A 98 4.84 4.88 6.94
C GLU A 98 6.07 5.36 7.71
N ILE A 99 5.95 6.45 8.46
CA ILE A 99 7.05 6.95 9.30
C ILE A 99 7.43 5.91 10.37
N GLY A 100 6.43 5.27 11.00
CA GLY A 100 6.64 4.18 11.94
C GLY A 100 7.32 2.98 11.29
N GLY A 101 6.92 2.62 10.08
CA GLY A 101 7.46 1.52 9.28
C GLY A 101 8.93 1.69 8.96
N VAL A 102 9.32 2.86 8.47
CA VAL A 102 10.73 3.20 8.25
C VAL A 102 11.50 3.17 9.56
N GLY A 103 10.91 3.69 10.65
CA GLY A 103 11.51 3.62 11.99
C GLY A 103 11.77 2.18 12.47
N LEU A 104 10.82 1.26 12.25
CA LEU A 104 10.97 -0.16 12.57
C LEU A 104 12.04 -0.82 11.69
N ALA A 105 12.08 -0.52 10.40
CA ALA A 105 13.11 -1.03 9.50
C ALA A 105 14.51 -0.57 9.94
N LEU A 106 14.66 0.70 10.34
CA LEU A 106 15.91 1.22 10.91
C LEU A 106 16.25 0.59 12.25
N GLN A 107 15.26 0.30 13.10
CA GLN A 107 15.49 -0.44 14.33
C GLN A 107 16.05 -1.84 14.05
N LEU A 108 15.51 -2.57 13.06
CA LEU A 108 16.03 -3.87 12.66
C LEU A 108 17.48 -3.79 12.14
N ALA A 109 17.83 -2.72 11.42
CA ALA A 109 19.17 -2.52 10.88
C ALA A 109 20.20 -2.03 11.90
N THR A 110 19.79 -1.22 12.88
CA THR A 110 20.70 -0.51 13.79
C THR A 110 20.63 -0.97 15.23
N SER A 111 19.65 -1.80 15.59
CA SER A 111 19.29 -2.20 16.96
C SER A 111 18.91 -1.04 17.91
N VAL A 112 18.75 0.18 17.38
CA VAL A 112 18.31 1.36 18.14
C VAL A 112 16.78 1.46 18.10
N HIS A 113 16.16 1.81 19.22
CA HIS A 113 14.70 1.85 19.33
C HIS A 113 14.04 2.80 18.31
N TYR A 114 12.97 2.35 17.65
CA TYR A 114 12.32 3.06 16.55
C TYR A 114 11.86 4.48 16.92
N LEU A 115 11.46 4.72 18.17
CA LEU A 115 11.03 6.04 18.66
C LEU A 115 12.09 7.13 18.47
N LEU A 116 13.38 6.76 18.48
CA LEU A 116 14.47 7.70 18.21
C LEU A 116 14.62 8.01 16.71
N TRP A 117 14.23 7.07 15.85
CA TRP A 117 14.29 7.22 14.40
C TRP A 117 13.09 7.98 13.83
N VAL A 118 11.90 7.88 14.44
CA VAL A 118 10.68 8.58 14.01
C VAL A 118 10.90 10.08 13.72
N PRO A 119 11.44 10.91 14.63
CA PRO A 119 11.65 12.33 14.35
C PRO A 119 12.68 12.57 13.24
N VAL A 120 13.70 11.72 13.13
CA VAL A 120 14.72 11.81 12.08
C VAL A 120 14.09 11.53 10.71
N VAL A 121 13.30 10.46 10.61
CA VAL A 121 12.57 10.09 9.39
C VAL A 121 11.60 11.21 8.99
N ALA A 122 10.81 11.72 9.94
CA ALA A 122 9.88 12.82 9.68
C ALA A 122 10.58 14.07 9.16
N PHE A 123 11.74 14.43 9.75
CA PHE A 123 12.54 15.56 9.30
C PHE A 123 13.12 15.35 7.90
N VAL A 124 13.65 14.16 7.60
CA VAL A 124 14.18 13.82 6.28
C VAL A 124 13.08 13.88 5.22
N LEU A 125 11.90 13.30 5.50
CA LEU A 125 10.75 13.36 4.61
C LEU A 125 10.28 14.79 4.39
N TRP A 126 10.21 15.61 5.44
CA TRP A 126 9.88 17.02 5.31
C TRP A 126 10.86 17.73 4.37
N VAL A 127 12.17 17.59 4.58
CA VAL A 127 13.19 18.18 3.70
C VAL A 127 13.05 17.69 2.26
N ALA A 128 12.81 16.39 2.06
CA ALA A 128 12.62 15.80 0.75
C ALA A 128 11.41 16.41 0.02
N LEU A 129 10.26 16.55 0.71
CA LEU A 129 9.06 17.15 0.13
C LEU A 129 9.24 18.62 -0.30
N TRP A 130 10.06 19.38 0.42
CA TRP A 130 10.33 20.78 0.07
C TRP A 130 11.40 20.97 -1.00
N ARG A 131 12.38 20.08 -1.08
CA ARG A 131 13.57 20.24 -1.93
C ARG A 131 13.47 19.46 -3.25
N VAL A 132 12.73 18.36 -3.28
CA VAL A 132 12.73 17.41 -4.39
C VAL A 132 11.55 17.67 -5.32
N LYS A 133 11.81 17.65 -6.63
CA LYS A 133 10.75 17.78 -7.64
C LYS A 133 9.89 16.52 -7.67
N PHE A 134 8.58 16.70 -7.90
CA PHE A 134 7.63 15.59 -7.99
C PHE A 134 8.06 14.47 -8.94
N SER A 135 8.57 14.82 -10.13
CA SER A 135 9.04 13.84 -11.11
C SER A 135 10.22 12.98 -10.63
N VAL A 136 11.04 13.51 -9.71
CA VAL A 136 12.13 12.74 -9.10
C VAL A 136 11.59 11.82 -8.02
N LEU A 137 10.67 12.30 -7.18
CA LEU A 137 10.02 11.48 -6.17
C LEU A 137 9.33 10.28 -6.81
N GLU A 138 8.48 10.51 -7.81
CA GLU A 138 7.77 9.46 -8.53
C GLU A 138 8.74 8.39 -9.06
N ASN A 139 9.78 8.79 -9.79
CA ASN A 139 10.74 7.84 -10.36
C ASN A 139 11.50 7.05 -9.29
N VAL A 140 11.91 7.72 -8.19
CA VAL A 140 12.64 7.07 -7.09
C VAL A 140 11.74 6.07 -6.39
N PHE A 141 10.51 6.44 -6.03
CA PHE A 141 9.57 5.53 -5.39
C PHE A 141 9.23 4.33 -6.27
N GLY A 142 9.03 4.54 -7.57
CA GLY A 142 8.81 3.43 -8.51
C GLY A 142 10.00 2.47 -8.60
N LEU A 143 11.22 2.99 -8.64
CA LEU A 143 12.43 2.17 -8.67
C LEU A 143 12.70 1.47 -7.35
N VAL A 144 12.51 2.14 -6.21
CA VAL A 144 12.62 1.52 -4.88
C VAL A 144 11.55 0.45 -4.70
N GLY A 145 10.34 0.62 -5.25
CA GLY A 145 9.31 -0.41 -5.25
C GLY A 145 9.77 -1.76 -5.87
N LEU A 146 10.77 -1.77 -6.76
CA LEU A 146 11.35 -3.02 -7.28
C LEU A 146 12.03 -3.86 -6.19
N THR A 147 12.40 -3.28 -5.04
CA THR A 147 12.95 -4.07 -3.93
C THR A 147 11.96 -5.09 -3.40
N LEU A 148 10.64 -4.93 -3.66
CA LEU A 148 9.62 -5.93 -3.33
C LEU A 148 9.86 -7.30 -4.01
N ILE A 149 10.67 -7.37 -5.07
CA ILE A 149 11.14 -8.64 -5.66
C ILE A 149 11.82 -9.53 -4.61
N VAL A 150 12.36 -8.95 -3.52
CA VAL A 150 12.92 -9.73 -2.39
C VAL A 150 11.90 -10.72 -1.80
N PHE A 151 10.60 -10.38 -1.77
CA PHE A 151 9.57 -11.29 -1.28
C PHE A 151 9.37 -12.50 -2.20
N LEU A 152 9.49 -12.32 -3.52
CA LEU A 152 9.48 -13.43 -4.47
C LEU A 152 10.69 -14.34 -4.23
N ILE A 153 11.87 -13.76 -4.10
CA ILE A 153 13.10 -14.51 -3.82
C ILE A 153 12.98 -15.27 -2.49
N ALA A 154 12.44 -14.63 -1.45
CA ALA A 154 12.21 -15.25 -0.16
C ALA A 154 11.24 -16.45 -0.27
N ALA A 155 10.12 -16.29 -0.99
CA ALA A 155 9.14 -17.35 -1.19
C ALA A 155 9.76 -18.61 -1.82
N PHE A 156 10.64 -18.44 -2.82
CA PHE A 156 11.36 -19.58 -3.42
C PHE A 156 12.45 -20.16 -2.51
N ARG A 157 13.11 -19.33 -1.69
CA ARG A 157 14.21 -19.77 -0.82
C ARG A 157 13.74 -20.48 0.45
N LEU A 158 12.52 -20.19 0.93
CA LEU A 158 11.96 -20.83 2.12
C LEU A 158 11.60 -22.31 1.91
N ASP A 159 11.69 -22.84 0.68
CA ASP A 159 11.40 -24.24 0.32
C ASP A 159 10.05 -24.71 0.86
N ALA A 160 9.07 -23.79 0.80
CA ALA A 160 7.73 -24.04 1.31
C ALA A 160 7.04 -25.13 0.47
N ASP A 161 6.41 -26.10 1.14
CA ASP A 161 5.65 -27.16 0.47
C ASP A 161 4.53 -26.54 -0.36
N SER A 162 4.78 -26.47 -1.67
CA SER A 162 3.87 -25.85 -2.63
C SER A 162 2.52 -26.57 -2.66
N GLY A 163 2.49 -27.88 -2.37
CA GLY A 163 1.24 -28.65 -2.29
C GLY A 163 0.38 -28.23 -1.11
N ALA A 164 1.00 -28.07 0.06
CA ALA A 164 0.32 -27.57 1.26
C ALA A 164 -0.19 -26.14 1.10
N LEU A 165 0.62 -25.25 0.48
CA LEU A 165 0.21 -23.90 0.15
C LEU A 165 -1.01 -23.90 -0.78
N TRP A 166 -0.94 -24.61 -1.92
CA TRP A 166 -2.07 -24.70 -2.85
C TRP A 166 -3.33 -25.28 -2.22
N HIS A 167 -3.20 -26.27 -1.35
CA HIS A 167 -4.32 -26.82 -0.61
C HIS A 167 -4.96 -25.78 0.31
N GLN A 168 -4.15 -25.02 1.07
CA GLN A 168 -4.65 -23.94 1.92
C GLN A 168 -5.34 -22.84 1.11
N ALA A 169 -4.74 -22.43 -0.02
CA ALA A 169 -5.30 -21.38 -0.87
C ALA A 169 -6.65 -21.77 -1.51
N THR A 170 -6.87 -23.06 -1.77
CA THR A 170 -8.09 -23.57 -2.42
C THR A 170 -9.17 -24.04 -1.45
N HIS A 171 -8.82 -24.26 -0.18
CA HIS A 171 -9.74 -24.60 0.90
C HIS A 171 -9.79 -23.46 1.92
N PRO A 172 -10.43 -22.31 1.57
CA PRO A 172 -10.56 -21.19 2.48
C PRO A 172 -11.40 -21.61 3.69
N GLY A 173 -10.85 -21.41 4.89
CA GLY A 173 -11.47 -21.75 6.15
C GLY A 173 -10.69 -21.14 7.31
N PRO A 174 -11.26 -21.14 8.53
CA PRO A 174 -10.54 -20.73 9.73
C PRO A 174 -9.28 -21.59 9.89
N GLY A 175 -8.20 -21.01 10.41
CA GLY A 175 -7.00 -21.78 10.75
C GLY A 175 -7.33 -22.92 11.72
N ALA A 176 -6.49 -23.96 11.76
CA ALA A 176 -6.70 -25.08 12.68
C ALA A 176 -6.70 -24.58 14.14
N GLY A 177 -7.88 -24.43 14.74
CA GLY A 177 -8.08 -23.95 16.11
C GLY A 177 -8.71 -22.56 16.26
N GLU A 178 -9.01 -21.86 15.17
CA GLU A 178 -9.69 -20.56 15.19
C GLU A 178 -11.09 -20.65 14.61
N ASP A 179 -12.00 -19.77 15.04
CA ASP A 179 -13.35 -19.62 14.46
C ASP A 179 -13.41 -18.35 13.59
N TRP A 180 -14.40 -18.23 12.71
CA TRP A 180 -14.62 -17.06 11.85
C TRP A 180 -14.81 -15.75 12.63
N GLY A 181 -15.14 -15.83 13.92
CA GLY A 181 -15.26 -14.70 14.83
C GLY A 181 -13.95 -14.26 15.50
N THR A 182 -12.82 -14.91 15.21
CA THR A 182 -11.52 -14.61 15.84
C THR A 182 -10.89 -13.41 15.15
N TYR A 183 -11.01 -12.23 15.78
CA TYR A 183 -10.29 -10.99 15.45
C TYR A 183 -9.65 -10.45 16.73
#